data_AF-D4D601-F1
#
_entry.id   AF-D4D601-F1
#
_cell.length_a   1.000
_cell.length_b   1.000
_cell.length_c   1.000
_cell.angle_alpha   90.00
_cell.angle_beta   90.00
_cell.angle_gamma   90.00
#
_symmetry.space_group_name_H-M   'P 1'
#
loop_
_entity.id
_entity.type
_entity.pdbx_description
1 polymer ?
#
loop_
_entity_poly.entity_id
_entity_poly.type
_entity_poly.pdbx_seq_one_letter_code
_entity_poly.pdbx_strand_id
1 'polypeptide(L)'
;MEVTRNNFSRLLPRMLQDIGDCSFVALDFEFSGIFNQKLRPASAYVDGDLSLQKRYEEVKQAAEEYQILQVGLTLVVEDSQNGWRYPFYT
;
A
#
# COMPACT_ATOMS: atom_id res chain seq x y z
N MET A 1 -14.70 1.37 -4.27
CA MET A 1 -15.37 2.59 -3.79
C MET A 1 -14.40 3.73 -4.02
N GLU A 2 -14.78 4.76 -4.78
CA GLU A 2 -13.88 5.89 -5.02
C GLU A 2 -13.98 6.93 -3.90
N VAL A 3 -12.92 7.03 -3.10
CA VAL A 3 -12.85 7.94 -1.96
C VAL A 3 -11.97 9.13 -2.32
N THR A 4 -12.56 10.32 -2.26
CA THR A 4 -11.89 11.61 -2.52
C THR A 4 -12.12 12.54 -1.34
N ARG A 5 -11.42 13.69 -1.32
CA ARG A 5 -11.61 14.73 -0.29
C ARG A 5 -13.09 15.10 -0.08
N ASN A 6 -13.87 15.15 -1.15
CA ASN A 6 -15.26 15.64 -1.12
C ASN A 6 -16.25 14.64 -0.48
N ASN A 7 -15.92 13.35 -0.48
CA ASN A 7 -16.80 12.31 0.04
C ASN A 7 -16.24 11.57 1.26
N PHE A 8 -14.97 11.81 1.63
CA PHE A 8 -14.28 11.13 2.72
C PHE A 8 -15.06 11.15 4.03
N SER A 9 -15.45 12.33 4.53
CA SER A 9 -16.15 12.44 5.82
C SER A 9 -17.48 11.68 5.85
N ARG A 10 -18.16 11.57 4.71
CA ARG A 10 -19.43 10.83 4.58
C ARG A 10 -19.21 9.32 4.52
N LEU A 11 -18.12 8.87 3.89
CA LEU A 11 -17.82 7.45 3.70
C LEU A 11 -17.04 6.85 4.88
N LEU A 12 -16.32 7.67 5.64
CA LEU A 12 -15.45 7.25 6.74
C LEU A 12 -16.17 6.35 7.77
N PRO A 13 -17.39 6.66 8.26
CA PRO A 13 -18.06 5.77 9.22
C PRO A 13 -18.28 4.35 8.67
N ARG A 14 -18.66 4.24 7.40
CA ARG A 14 -18.84 2.95 6.73
C ARG A 14 -17.51 2.23 6.53
N MET A 15 -16.48 2.93 6.09
CA MET A 15 -15.14 2.35 5.94
C MET A 15 -14.61 1.79 7.27
N LEU A 16 -14.82 2.51 8.38
CA LEU A 16 -14.41 2.04 9.71
C LEU A 16 -15.19 0.79 10.15
N GLN A 17 -16.49 0.74 9.87
CA GLN A 17 -17.31 -0.46 10.13
C GLN A 17 -16.81 -1.64 9.29
N ASP A 18 -16.64 -1.45 7.98
CA ASP A 18 -16.19 -2.51 7.07
C ASP A 18 -14.78 -3.01 7.47
N ILE A 19 -13.88 -2.12 7.95
CA ILE A 19 -12.56 -2.48 8.48
C ILE A 19 -12.69 -3.28 9.79
N GLY A 20 -13.60 -2.90 10.67
CA GLY A 20 -13.84 -3.60 11.94
C GLY A 20 -14.41 -5.00 11.77
N ASP A 21 -15.20 -5.22 10.72
CA ASP A 21 -15.87 -6.50 10.44
C ASP A 21 -15.03 -7.44 9.55
N CYS A 22 -14.01 -6.94 8.87
CA CYS A 22 -13.19 -7.75 7.98
C CYS A 22 -12.22 -8.68 8.72
N SER A 23 -11.88 -9.80 8.08
CA SER A 23 -10.89 -10.76 8.58
C SER A 23 -9.47 -10.30 8.30
N PHE A 24 -9.22 -9.70 7.14
CA PHE A 24 -7.96 -9.04 6.82
C PHE A 24 -8.13 -7.95 5.77
N VAL A 25 -7.11 -7.11 5.66
CA VAL A 25 -7.03 -6.02 4.67
C VAL A 25 -5.83 -6.28 3.76
N ALA A 26 -6.06 -6.29 2.45
CA ALA A 26 -5.00 -6.18 1.45
C ALA A 26 -4.82 -4.71 1.06
N LEU A 27 -3.55 -4.27 1.05
CA LEU A 27 -3.15 -2.89 0.76
C LEU A 27 -2.32 -2.84 -0.52
N ASP A 28 -2.57 -1.83 -1.34
CA ASP A 28 -1.74 -1.48 -2.50
C ASP A 28 -1.57 0.04 -2.59
N PHE A 29 -0.42 0.52 -3.05
CA PHE A 29 -0.08 1.95 -3.02
C PHE A 29 0.44 2.43 -4.37
N GLU A 30 -0.10 3.55 -4.82
CA GLU A 30 0.41 4.24 -6.01
C GLU A 30 1.22 5.46 -5.56
N PHE A 31 2.48 5.53 -5.98
CA PHE A 31 3.41 6.58 -5.63
C PHE A 31 3.56 7.60 -6.76
N SER A 32 3.99 8.82 -6.44
CA SER A 32 4.26 9.87 -7.43
C SER A 32 5.47 9.59 -8.33
N GLY A 33 6.26 8.57 -8.00
CA GLY A 33 7.43 8.17 -8.76
C GLY A 33 8.00 6.85 -8.26
N ILE A 34 8.94 6.32 -9.04
CA ILE A 34 9.73 5.15 -8.69
C ILE A 34 11.19 5.56 -8.57
N PHE A 35 11.86 5.05 -7.54
CA PHE A 35 13.28 5.35 -7.33
C PHE A 35 14.13 4.79 -8.48
N ASN A 36 14.78 5.69 -9.22
CA ASN A 36 15.60 5.30 -10.37
C ASN A 36 17.04 5.00 -9.93
N GLN A 37 17.36 3.72 -9.76
CA GLN A 37 18.70 3.24 -9.40
C GLN A 37 19.80 3.61 -10.43
N LYS A 38 19.46 4.10 -11.63
CA LYS A 38 20.44 4.49 -12.66
C LYS A 38 21.30 5.71 -12.30
N LEU A 39 20.93 6.48 -11.27
CA LEU A 39 21.76 7.56 -10.74
C LEU A 39 22.85 7.05 -9.78
N ARG A 40 22.91 5.75 -9.52
CA ARG A 40 24.01 5.17 -8.74
C ARG A 40 25.21 4.88 -9.63
N PRO A 41 26.43 5.26 -9.21
CA PRO A 41 27.62 4.75 -9.86
C PRO A 41 27.62 3.22 -9.76
N ALA A 42 27.92 2.54 -10.87
CA ALA A 42 27.94 1.08 -10.96
C ALA A 42 28.82 0.40 -9.89
N SER A 43 29.74 1.16 -9.27
CA SER A 43 30.58 0.74 -8.14
C SER A 43 29.82 0.43 -6.85
N ALA A 44 28.57 0.89 -6.67
CA ALA A 44 27.80 0.67 -5.44
C ALA A 44 27.32 -0.78 -5.25
N TYR A 45 27.35 -1.59 -6.32
CA TYR A 45 27.04 -3.03 -6.31
C TYR A 45 28.28 -3.93 -6.36
N VAL A 46 29.49 -3.35 -6.46
CA VAL A 46 30.74 -4.11 -6.60
C VAL A 46 31.19 -4.69 -5.26
N ASP A 47 30.83 -4.07 -4.14
CA ASP A 47 30.95 -4.68 -2.82
C ASP A 47 29.62 -5.32 -2.44
N GLY A 48 29.60 -6.66 -2.38
CA GLY A 48 28.45 -7.52 -2.12
C GLY A 48 27.79 -7.38 -0.75
N ASP A 49 27.83 -6.19 -0.15
CA ASP A 49 27.14 -5.89 1.10
C ASP A 49 25.65 -5.60 0.82
N LEU A 50 24.90 -6.69 0.65
CA LEU A 50 23.44 -6.74 0.51
C LEU A 50 22.74 -6.79 1.89
N SER A 51 23.29 -6.10 2.89
CA SER A 51 22.66 -6.07 4.22
C SER A 51 21.25 -5.48 4.15
N LEU A 52 20.36 -6.01 5.00
CA LEU A 52 18.98 -5.50 5.12
C LEU A 52 18.96 -4.02 5.52
N GLN A 53 19.93 -3.58 6.31
CA GLN A 53 20.06 -2.20 6.76
C GLN A 53 20.29 -1.25 5.58
N LYS A 54 21.25 -1.58 4.69
CA LYS A 54 21.50 -0.77 3.49
C LYS A 54 20.25 -0.72 2.61
N ARG A 55 19.57 -1.86 2.39
CA ARG A 55 18.32 -1.88 1.63
C ARG A 55 17.23 -1.00 2.26
N TYR A 56 17.10 -0.98 3.58
CA TYR A 56 16.17 -0.11 4.29
C TYR A 56 16.49 1.37 4.05
N GLU A 57 17.75 1.77 4.19
CA GLU A 57 18.19 3.17 3.97
C GLU A 57 17.87 3.65 2.55
N GLU A 58 18.03 2.77 1.57
CA GLU A 58 17.71 3.07 0.18
C GLU A 58 16.21 3.24 -0.07
N VAL A 59 15.39 2.34 0.46
CA VAL A 59 13.92 2.44 0.34
C VAL A 59 13.41 3.64 1.13
N LYS A 60 14.02 3.96 2.26
CA LYS A 60 13.71 5.15 3.05
C LYS A 60 13.93 6.43 2.24
N GLN A 61 15.08 6.57 1.57
CA GLN A 61 15.36 7.73 0.72
C GLN A 61 14.29 7.91 -0.36
N ALA A 62 13.89 6.82 -1.01
CA ALA A 62 12.81 6.84 -1.99
C ALA A 62 11.46 7.26 -1.38
N ALA A 63 11.13 6.73 -0.20
CA ALA A 63 9.88 7.05 0.50
C ALA A 63 9.84 8.48 1.07
N GLU A 64 11.00 9.09 1.33
CA GLU A 64 11.12 10.50 1.72
C GLU A 64 11.01 11.46 0.51
N GLU A 65 11.31 10.98 -0.71
CA GLU A 65 11.22 11.76 -1.95
C GLU A 65 9.84 11.69 -2.62
N TYR A 66 9.25 10.49 -2.72
CA TYR A 66 7.97 10.27 -3.42
C TYR A 66 6.79 10.19 -2.46
N GLN A 67 5.70 10.86 -2.81
CA GLN A 67 4.46 10.84 -2.04
C GLN A 67 3.53 9.72 -2.50
N ILE A 68 2.71 9.20 -1.58
CA ILE A 68 1.59 8.32 -1.91
C ILE A 68 0.47 9.15 -2.52
N LEU A 69 0.03 8.80 -3.73
CA LEU A 69 -1.06 9.46 -4.43
C LEU A 69 -2.41 8.74 -4.24
N GLN A 70 -2.37 7.41 -4.14
CA GLN A 70 -3.57 6.60 -3.95
C GLN A 70 -3.26 5.41 -3.04
N VAL A 71 -4.26 5.04 -2.23
CA VAL A 71 -4.25 3.84 -1.40
C VAL A 71 -5.39 2.94 -1.84
N GLY A 72 -5.04 1.75 -2.34
CA GLY A 72 -5.98 0.66 -2.59
C GLY A 72 -6.22 -0.14 -1.32
N LEU A 73 -7.48 -0.24 -0.90
CA LEU A 73 -7.91 -1.05 0.24
C LEU A 73 -8.87 -2.14 -0.25
N THR A 74 -8.53 -3.40 0.01
CA THR A 74 -9.44 -4.53 -0.19
C THR A 74 -9.70 -5.19 1.15
N LEU A 75 -10.95 -5.09 1.61
CA LEU A 75 -11.41 -5.68 2.87
C LEU A 75 -12.00 -7.05 2.58
N VAL A 76 -11.45 -8.08 3.21
CA VAL A 76 -11.85 -9.47 2.97
C VAL A 76 -12.50 -10.03 4.23
N VAL A 77 -13.69 -10.60 4.06
CA VAL A 77 -14.45 -11.26 5.13
C VAL A 77 -14.44 -12.77 4.87
N GLU A 78 -14.12 -13.55 5.88
CA GLU A 78 -14.32 -15.00 5.86
C GLU A 78 -15.81 -15.32 6.03
N ASP A 79 -16.45 -15.88 4.99
CA ASP A 79 -17.77 -16.45 5.14
C ASP A 79 -17.62 -17.91 5.62
N SER A 80 -17.87 -18.11 6.92
CA SER A 80 -17.75 -19.41 7.60
C SER A 80 -18.73 -20.47 7.10
N GLN A 81 -19.74 -20.11 6.30
CA GLN A 81 -20.70 -21.05 5.71
C GLN A 81 -20.41 -21.36 4.23
N ASN A 82 -19.73 -20.49 3.48
CA ASN A 82 -19.46 -20.68 2.03
C ASN A 82 -18.00 -20.46 1.57
N GLY A 83 -17.05 -20.22 2.46
CA GLY A 83 -15.66 -19.83 2.13
C GLY A 83 -15.51 -18.35 1.74
N TRP A 84 -14.30 -17.89 1.39
CA TRP A 84 -14.01 -16.46 1.12
C TRP A 84 -14.92 -15.85 0.03
N ARG A 85 -15.71 -14.81 0.38
CA ARG A 85 -16.52 -14.04 -0.57
C ARG A 85 -16.03 -12.59 -0.65
N TYR A 86 -15.88 -12.09 -1.88
CA TYR A 86 -15.70 -10.66 -2.12
C TYR A 86 -17.07 -9.97 -2.01
N PRO A 87 -17.26 -8.97 -1.14
CA PRO A 87 -18.46 -8.16 -1.17
C PRO A 87 -18.46 -7.31 -2.44
N PHE A 88 -19.18 -7.79 -3.47
CA PHE A 88 -19.49 -6.98 -4.65
C PHE A 88 -20.51 -5.91 -4.24
N TYR A 89 -20.14 -4.64 -4.41
CA TYR A 89 -21.04 -3.52 -4.27
C TYR A 89 -21.50 -3.07 -5.67
N THR A 90 -22.79 -3.28 -5.97
CA THR A 90 -23.51 -2.55 -7.03
C THR A 90 -23.81 -1.12 -6.60
#